data_AF-A0A229VW95-F1
#
_entry.id   AF-A0A229VW95-F1
#
_cell.length_a   1.000
_cell.length_b   1.000
_cell.length_c   1.000
_cell.angle_alpha   90.00
_cell.angle_beta   90.00
_cell.angle_gamma   90.00
#
_symmetry.space_group_name_H-M   'P 1'
#
loop_
_entity.id
_entity.type
_entity.pdbx_description
1 polymer ?
#
loop_
_entity_poly.entity_id
_entity_poly.type
_entity_poly.pdbx_seq_one_letter_code
_entity_poly.pdbx_strand_id
1 'polypeptide(L)'
;MKSRNLLRYGPATGNGLTATVNTDGSLHISGTPTAQWGGIRWPQELTVFAGRTLRISSSVSGTSPGLNVVFDIYDKDGTVEYLSGSQSKTVPADATSVQLRVQTTLATPEPMDFDLKVQVEEGATATEWEKPDTTDYLGGGRA
;
A
#
# COMPACT_ATOMS: atom_id res chain seq x y z
N MET A 1 -2.11 23.03 -1.45
CA MET A 1 -3.17 22.33 -0.71
C MET A 1 -2.64 20.96 -0.33
N LYS A 2 -3.09 20.37 0.78
CA LYS A 2 -2.66 19.04 1.21
C LYS A 2 -3.43 17.98 0.43
N SER A 3 -2.76 16.93 -0.05
CA SER A 3 -3.42 15.81 -0.74
C SER A 3 -4.41 15.09 0.19
N ARG A 4 -5.51 14.58 -0.37
CA ARG A 4 -6.43 13.66 0.31
C ARG A 4 -5.82 12.29 0.51
N ASN A 5 -4.86 11.93 -0.35
CA ASN A 5 -4.12 10.70 -0.22
C ASN A 5 -3.13 10.81 0.94
N LEU A 6 -3.47 10.18 2.06
CA LEU A 6 -2.72 10.22 3.32
C LEU A 6 -1.44 9.36 3.27
N LEU A 7 -1.26 8.58 2.20
CA LEU A 7 -0.10 7.72 2.05
C LEU A 7 1.18 8.53 1.84
N ARG A 8 2.29 7.90 2.20
CA ARG A 8 3.61 8.21 1.66
C ARG A 8 4.21 6.94 1.09
N TYR A 9 4.81 7.04 -0.07
CA TYR A 9 5.51 5.93 -0.70
C TYR A 9 6.62 6.47 -1.59
N GLY A 10 7.30 5.61 -2.31
CA GLY A 10 8.44 5.96 -3.14
C GLY A 10 9.18 4.72 -3.61
N PRO A 11 10.43 4.88 -4.11
CA PRO A 11 11.22 3.76 -4.57
C PRO A 11 11.36 2.66 -3.50
N ALA A 12 11.27 1.41 -3.92
CA ALA A 12 11.43 0.26 -3.03
C ALA A 12 11.96 -0.95 -3.80
N THR A 13 12.69 -1.82 -3.10
CA THR A 13 13.08 -3.14 -3.62
C THR A 13 12.88 -4.19 -2.54
N GLY A 14 12.41 -5.36 -2.91
CA GLY A 14 12.23 -6.45 -1.96
C GLY A 14 11.46 -7.62 -2.53
N ASN A 15 11.81 -8.83 -2.07
CA ASN A 15 11.14 -10.07 -2.47
C ASN A 15 11.02 -10.22 -4.00
N GLY A 16 12.02 -9.79 -4.77
CA GLY A 16 12.03 -9.87 -6.24
C GLY A 16 11.19 -8.81 -6.96
N LEU A 17 10.55 -7.89 -6.23
CA LEU A 17 9.86 -6.72 -6.78
C LEU A 17 10.70 -5.45 -6.65
N THR A 18 10.53 -4.56 -7.63
CA THR A 18 11.03 -3.19 -7.64
C THR A 18 9.87 -2.24 -7.84
N ALA A 19 9.81 -1.17 -7.05
CA ALA A 19 8.93 -0.04 -7.28
C ALA A 19 9.72 1.21 -7.62
N THR A 20 9.24 1.93 -8.61
CA THR A 20 9.66 3.29 -8.98
C THR A 20 8.44 4.20 -9.01
N VAL A 21 8.65 5.50 -9.18
CA VAL A 21 7.58 6.50 -9.16
C VAL A 21 7.49 7.14 -10.53
N ASN A 22 6.31 7.04 -11.13
CA ASN A 22 6.00 7.69 -12.40
C ASN A 22 5.91 9.21 -12.23
N THR A 23 5.99 9.96 -13.34
CA THR A 23 5.87 11.42 -13.35
C THR A 23 4.57 11.92 -12.70
N ASP A 24 3.46 11.18 -12.87
CA ASP A 24 2.17 11.52 -12.27
C ASP A 24 2.09 11.22 -10.76
N GLY A 25 3.08 10.52 -10.21
CA GLY A 25 3.15 10.12 -8.79
C GLY A 25 2.55 8.75 -8.49
N SER A 26 2.06 8.00 -9.49
CA SER A 26 1.75 6.58 -9.33
C SER A 26 3.02 5.74 -9.16
N LEU A 27 2.88 4.54 -8.60
CA LEU A 27 3.97 3.58 -8.50
C LEU A 27 4.03 2.72 -9.76
N HIS A 28 5.20 2.56 -10.35
CA HIS A 28 5.46 1.51 -11.33
C HIS A 28 6.12 0.34 -10.62
N ILE A 29 5.52 -0.85 -10.66
CA ILE A 29 5.97 -2.06 -9.97
C ILE A 29 6.29 -3.15 -10.98
N SER A 30 7.50 -3.69 -10.89
CA SER A 30 7.98 -4.74 -11.78
C SER A 30 8.82 -5.79 -11.08
N GLY A 31 8.97 -6.96 -11.72
CA GLY A 31 9.77 -8.08 -11.25
C GLY A 31 8.94 -9.32 -10.95
N THR A 32 9.56 -10.34 -10.35
CA THR A 32 8.89 -11.60 -10.02
C THR A 32 9.00 -11.82 -8.52
N PRO A 33 7.88 -11.89 -7.77
CA PRO A 33 7.94 -12.17 -6.35
C PRO A 33 8.68 -13.48 -6.05
N THR A 34 9.48 -13.52 -4.99
CA THR A 34 10.29 -14.72 -4.67
C THR A 34 9.52 -15.82 -3.96
N ALA A 35 8.35 -15.52 -3.39
CA ALA A 35 7.50 -16.46 -2.67
C ALA A 35 6.05 -15.96 -2.60
N GLN A 36 5.12 -16.85 -2.22
CA GLN A 36 3.77 -16.47 -1.84
C GLN A 36 3.82 -15.43 -0.70
N TRP A 37 2.99 -14.39 -0.78
CA TRP A 37 2.98 -13.26 0.15
C TRP A 37 4.27 -12.42 0.16
N GLY A 38 5.20 -12.71 -0.77
CA GLY A 38 6.37 -11.89 -1.03
C GLY A 38 5.97 -10.56 -1.67
N GLY A 39 6.56 -9.48 -1.17
CA GLY A 39 6.27 -8.15 -1.68
C GLY A 39 7.12 -7.03 -1.08
N ILE A 40 6.66 -5.81 -1.28
CA ILE A 40 7.26 -4.55 -0.83
C ILE A 40 6.28 -3.79 0.05
N ARG A 41 6.79 -2.95 0.95
CA ARG A 41 5.97 -2.18 1.88
C ARG A 41 6.59 -0.83 2.25
N TRP A 42 5.73 0.05 2.74
CA TRP A 42 6.05 1.40 3.22
C TRP A 42 5.39 1.64 4.58
N PRO A 43 6.17 1.71 5.68
CA PRO A 43 5.66 2.13 6.99
C PRO A 43 5.09 3.56 6.96
N GLN A 44 4.00 3.79 7.69
CA GLN A 44 3.31 5.08 7.72
C GLN A 44 3.36 5.73 9.11
N GLU A 45 3.13 7.05 9.17
CA GLU A 45 3.11 7.81 10.43
C GLU A 45 1.79 7.49 11.10
N LEU A 46 1.81 6.66 12.14
CA LEU A 46 0.60 6.21 12.83
C LEU A 46 -0.32 7.38 13.25
N THR A 47 0.23 8.51 13.68
CA THR A 47 -0.52 9.69 14.13
C THR A 47 -1.39 10.32 13.03
N VAL A 48 -1.10 10.04 11.75
CA VAL A 48 -1.93 10.47 10.62
C VAL A 48 -3.21 9.64 10.51
N PHE A 49 -3.22 8.40 11.03
CA PHE A 49 -4.27 7.41 10.80
C PHE A 49 -5.03 7.01 12.06
N ALA A 50 -4.37 6.96 13.22
CA ALA A 50 -4.96 6.48 14.48
C ALA A 50 -6.25 7.22 14.84
N GLY A 51 -7.29 6.46 15.19
CA GLY A 51 -8.61 6.97 15.54
C GLY A 51 -9.49 7.43 14.36
N ARG A 52 -8.99 7.35 13.12
CA ARG A 52 -9.74 7.79 11.93
C ARG A 52 -10.40 6.64 11.22
N THR A 53 -11.58 6.90 10.67
CA THR A 53 -12.20 6.01 9.67
C THR A 53 -11.58 6.29 8.31
N LEU A 54 -11.01 5.25 7.72
CA LEU A 54 -10.28 5.33 6.46
C LEU A 54 -10.96 4.49 5.39
N ARG A 55 -10.77 4.91 4.14
CA ARG A 55 -11.11 4.16 2.93
C ARG A 55 -9.84 3.95 2.13
N ILE A 56 -9.60 2.71 1.68
CA ILE A 56 -8.60 2.42 0.65
C ILE A 56 -9.28 2.31 -0.71
N SER A 57 -8.57 2.74 -1.75
CA SER A 57 -8.90 2.48 -3.15
C SER A 57 -7.61 2.24 -3.94
N SER A 58 -7.72 1.45 -5.00
CA SER A 58 -6.61 1.22 -5.91
C SER A 58 -7.09 0.95 -7.33
N SER A 59 -6.37 1.46 -8.32
CA SER A 59 -6.50 1.07 -9.72
C SER A 59 -5.14 0.66 -10.28
N VAL A 60 -5.18 -0.26 -11.24
CA VAL A 60 -3.99 -0.87 -11.84
C VAL A 60 -4.07 -0.86 -13.35
N SER A 61 -2.91 -0.70 -13.99
CA SER A 61 -2.75 -0.82 -15.44
C SER A 61 -1.50 -1.66 -15.72
N GLY A 62 -1.64 -2.76 -16.44
CA GLY A 62 -0.55 -3.70 -16.73
C GLY A 62 -0.82 -5.11 -16.20
N THR A 63 0.24 -5.91 -16.09
CA THR A 63 0.19 -7.32 -15.71
C THR A 63 0.48 -7.47 -14.22
N SER A 64 -0.51 -7.89 -13.44
CA SER A 64 -0.41 -7.99 -11.97
C SER A 64 -1.06 -9.28 -11.42
N PRO A 65 -0.57 -10.47 -11.80
CA PRO A 65 -1.19 -11.75 -11.42
C PRO A 65 -1.14 -11.99 -9.90
N GLY A 66 -2.32 -12.24 -9.32
CA GLY A 66 -2.48 -12.45 -7.87
C GLY A 66 -2.10 -11.25 -7.01
N LEU A 67 -2.16 -10.03 -7.57
CA LEU A 67 -1.88 -8.80 -6.83
C LEU A 67 -2.76 -8.67 -5.59
N ASN A 68 -2.12 -8.29 -4.48
CA ASN A 68 -2.78 -7.89 -3.26
C ASN A 68 -2.16 -6.59 -2.75
N VAL A 69 -3.00 -5.54 -2.70
CA VAL A 69 -2.67 -4.22 -2.15
C VAL A 69 -3.43 -4.06 -0.85
N VAL A 70 -2.71 -3.86 0.25
CA VAL A 70 -3.28 -3.86 1.59
C VAL A 70 -2.65 -2.75 2.42
N PHE A 71 -3.47 -2.11 3.23
CA PHE A 71 -3.03 -1.28 4.33
C PHE A 71 -3.15 -2.09 5.63
N ASP A 72 -2.00 -2.46 6.18
CA ASP A 72 -1.92 -3.23 7.41
C ASP A 72 -2.10 -2.30 8.62
N ILE A 73 -2.89 -2.73 9.59
CA ILE A 73 -3.12 -2.05 10.86
C ILE A 73 -2.77 -3.03 11.97
N TYR A 74 -1.72 -2.75 12.74
CA TYR A 74 -1.32 -3.57 13.88
C TYR A 74 -1.89 -2.98 15.15
N ASP A 75 -2.59 -3.79 15.94
CA ASP A 75 -3.07 -3.38 17.26
C ASP A 75 -1.98 -3.53 18.34
N LYS A 76 -2.32 -3.21 19.59
CA LYS A 76 -1.42 -3.35 20.75
C LYS A 76 -1.09 -4.80 21.12
N ASP A 77 -1.92 -5.75 20.67
CA ASP A 77 -1.77 -7.18 20.96
C ASP A 77 -0.97 -7.90 19.85
N GLY A 78 -0.55 -7.16 18.81
CA GLY A 78 0.20 -7.67 17.67
C GLY A 78 -0.68 -8.32 16.60
N THR A 79 -2.00 -8.24 16.73
CA THR A 79 -2.93 -8.70 15.70
C THR A 79 -2.89 -7.71 14.54
N VAL A 80 -2.86 -8.25 13.33
CA VAL A 80 -2.95 -7.45 12.11
C VAL A 80 -4.37 -7.50 11.56
N GLU A 81 -4.89 -6.32 11.28
CA GLU A 81 -6.10 -6.13 10.52
C GLU A 81 -5.76 -5.54 9.14
N TYR A 82 -6.53 -5.95 8.13
CA TYR A 82 -6.27 -5.58 6.75
C TYR A 82 -7.37 -4.66 6.24
N LEU A 83 -6.97 -3.49 5.74
CA LEU A 83 -7.82 -2.60 4.94
C LEU A 83 -7.42 -2.78 3.47
N SER A 84 -8.33 -3.35 2.66
CA SER A 84 -8.03 -3.69 1.26
C SER A 84 -9.22 -3.47 0.32
N GLY A 85 -8.95 -3.35 -0.97
CA GLY A 85 -9.97 -3.24 -2.01
C GLY A 85 -10.86 -2.00 -1.84
N SER A 86 -12.14 -2.22 -1.56
CA SER A 86 -13.18 -1.18 -1.40
C SER A 86 -13.71 -1.11 0.05
N GLN A 87 -12.92 -1.54 1.03
CA GLN A 87 -13.29 -1.53 2.43
C GLN A 87 -13.09 -0.15 3.07
N SER A 88 -13.89 0.16 4.09
CA SER A 88 -13.61 1.23 5.04
C SER A 88 -13.47 0.67 6.44
N LYS A 89 -12.58 1.27 7.24
CA LYS A 89 -12.33 0.82 8.61
C LYS A 89 -11.82 1.95 9.49
N THR A 90 -12.22 1.95 10.76
CA THR A 90 -11.63 2.82 11.78
C THR A 90 -10.33 2.20 12.30
N VAL A 91 -9.22 2.93 12.18
CA VAL A 91 -7.96 2.54 12.81
C VAL A 91 -8.09 2.72 14.32
N PRO A 92 -7.82 1.69 15.13
CA PRO A 92 -7.85 1.82 16.59
C PRO A 92 -6.93 2.95 17.06
N ALA A 93 -7.35 3.71 18.08
CA ALA A 93 -6.54 4.79 18.63
C ALA A 93 -5.25 4.28 19.31
N ASP A 94 -5.26 3.02 19.76
CA ASP A 94 -4.16 2.29 20.38
C ASP A 94 -3.43 1.35 19.40
N ALA A 95 -3.66 1.50 18.09
CA ALA A 95 -2.84 0.82 17.09
C ALA A 95 -1.36 1.14 17.29
N THR A 96 -0.48 0.18 17.01
CA THR A 96 0.97 0.30 17.24
C THR A 96 1.74 0.66 15.99
N SER A 97 1.26 0.24 14.82
CA SER A 97 1.85 0.60 13.54
C SER A 97 0.88 0.40 12.38
N VAL A 98 1.18 1.07 11.27
CA VAL A 98 0.44 0.96 10.02
C VAL A 98 1.41 0.97 8.85
N GLN A 99 1.10 0.25 7.77
CA GLN A 99 1.93 0.22 6.56
C GLN A 99 1.11 -0.09 5.31
N LEU A 100 1.50 0.51 4.18
CA LEU A 100 1.07 0.05 2.86
C LEU A 100 1.92 -1.15 2.44
N ARG A 101 1.29 -2.20 1.92
CA ARG A 101 1.97 -3.39 1.38
C ARG A 101 1.39 -3.76 0.02
N VAL A 102 2.30 -4.10 -0.90
CA VAL A 102 1.99 -4.63 -2.22
C VAL A 102 2.71 -5.96 -2.39
N GLN A 103 1.97 -7.02 -2.70
CA GLN A 103 2.47 -8.39 -2.70
C GLN A 103 1.70 -9.29 -3.68
N THR A 104 2.17 -10.52 -3.85
CA THR A 104 1.42 -11.58 -4.54
C THR A 104 0.74 -12.55 -3.56
N THR A 105 -0.41 -13.10 -3.94
CA THR A 105 -1.07 -14.20 -3.25
C THR A 105 -0.76 -15.57 -3.84
N LEU A 106 -0.04 -15.63 -4.97
CA LEU A 106 0.19 -16.87 -5.72
C LEU A 106 1.20 -17.78 -5.01
N ALA A 107 0.86 -19.06 -4.88
CA ALA A 107 1.78 -20.08 -4.38
C ALA A 107 3.01 -20.27 -5.28
N THR A 108 2.81 -20.13 -6.59
CA THR A 108 3.87 -20.03 -7.60
C THR A 108 3.85 -18.62 -8.18
N PRO A 109 4.71 -17.70 -7.72
CA PRO A 109 4.73 -16.34 -8.21
C PRO A 109 4.99 -16.22 -9.71
N GLU A 110 4.32 -15.26 -10.33
CA GLU A 110 4.47 -14.91 -11.74
C GLU A 110 5.04 -13.49 -11.89
N PRO A 111 5.68 -13.16 -13.03
CA PRO A 111 6.16 -11.82 -13.30
C PRO A 111 5.03 -10.78 -13.23
N MET A 112 5.37 -9.62 -12.67
CA MET A 112 4.54 -8.44 -12.56
C MET A 112 5.20 -7.28 -13.33
N ASP A 113 4.36 -6.47 -13.96
CA ASP A 113 4.75 -5.22 -14.63
C ASP A 113 3.51 -4.34 -14.76
N PHE A 114 3.30 -3.43 -13.79
CA PHE A 114 2.09 -2.63 -13.71
C PHE A 114 2.28 -1.28 -13.02
N ASP A 115 1.44 -0.33 -13.38
CA ASP A 115 1.29 0.94 -12.66
C ASP A 115 0.16 0.82 -11.64
N LEU A 116 0.41 1.33 -10.43
CA LEU A 116 -0.51 1.33 -9.30
C LEU A 116 -0.81 2.76 -8.86
N LYS A 117 -2.10 3.10 -8.91
CA LYS A 117 -2.68 4.26 -8.24
C LYS A 117 -3.39 3.77 -6.99
N VAL A 118 -2.79 4.00 -5.83
CA VAL A 118 -3.36 3.63 -4.52
C VAL A 118 -3.58 4.87 -3.67
N GLN A 119 -4.70 4.89 -2.95
CA GLN A 119 -5.09 5.98 -2.07
C GLN A 119 -5.66 5.43 -0.77
N VAL A 120 -5.22 6.00 0.35
CA VAL A 120 -5.91 5.90 1.64
C VAL A 120 -6.34 7.29 2.03
N GLU A 121 -7.62 7.48 2.28
CA GLU A 121 -8.21 8.77 2.64
C GLU A 121 -9.17 8.63 3.82
N GLU A 122 -9.45 9.74 4.50
CA GLU A 122 -10.39 9.78 5.62
C GLU A 122 -11.84 9.76 5.11
N GLY A 123 -12.66 8.90 5.71
CA GLY A 123 -14.06 8.68 5.34
C GLY A 123 -14.35 7.25 4.90
N ALA A 124 -15.57 7.03 4.41
CA ALA A 124 -16.03 5.71 3.96
C ALA A 124 -16.13 5.58 2.42
N THR A 125 -16.06 6.70 1.71
CA THR A 125 -16.28 6.79 0.26
C THR A 125 -14.98 7.10 -0.44
N ALA A 126 -14.67 6.33 -1.49
CA ALA A 126 -13.49 6.58 -2.30
C ALA A 126 -13.73 7.80 -3.20
N THR A 127 -12.72 8.65 -3.32
CA THR A 127 -12.69 9.74 -4.28
C THR A 127 -11.72 9.45 -5.42
N GLU A 128 -11.71 10.31 -6.44
CA GLU A 128 -10.72 10.24 -7.51
C GLU A 128 -9.30 10.24 -6.93
N TRP A 129 -8.43 9.44 -7.53
CA TRP A 129 -7.07 9.29 -7.05
C TRP A 129 -6.31 10.62 -7.11
N GLU A 130 -5.65 10.95 -6.01
CA GLU A 130 -4.70 12.05 -5.90
C GLU A 130 -3.30 11.51 -5.62
N LYS A 131 -2.31 12.15 -6.26
CA LYS A 131 -0.90 11.97 -5.88
C LYS A 131 -0.73 12.32 -4.40
N PRO A 132 -0.08 11.47 -3.59
CA PRO A 132 0.25 11.83 -2.22
C PRO A 132 1.33 12.92 -2.15
N ASP A 133 1.34 13.65 -1.05
CA ASP A 133 2.30 14.76 -0.85
C ASP A 133 3.77 14.27 -0.82
N THR A 134 4.00 12.99 -0.48
CA THR A 134 5.33 12.38 -0.37
C THR A 134 5.44 11.16 -1.26
N THR A 135 6.30 11.26 -2.28
CA THR A 135 6.54 10.18 -3.28
C THR A 135 8.02 9.76 -3.36
N ASP A 136 8.85 10.21 -2.40
CA ASP A 136 10.26 9.86 -2.25
C ASP A 136 10.52 9.03 -0.98
N TYR A 137 9.46 8.57 -0.30
CA TYR A 137 9.58 7.77 0.91
C TYR A 137 10.00 6.33 0.57
N LEU A 138 11.22 5.96 0.95
CA LEU A 138 11.79 4.66 0.62
C LEU A 138 11.03 3.52 1.30
N GLY A 139 10.67 2.51 0.51
CA GLY A 139 10.11 1.25 0.99
C GLY A 139 11.11 0.10 0.97
N GLY A 140 10.64 -1.11 1.24
CA GLY A 140 11.47 -2.31 1.09
C GLY A 140 10.76 -3.62 1.37
N GLY A 141 11.44 -4.73 1.11
CA GLY A 141 11.04 -6.07 1.55
C GLY A 141 11.65 -6.39 2.93
N ARG A 142 10.92 -7.12 3.77
CA ARG A 142 11.51 -7.91 4.87
C ARG A 142 11.53 -9.32 4.32
N ALA A 143 12.62 -10.01 4.61
CA ALA A 143 12.73 -11.45 4.51
C ALA A 143 11.70 -12.14 5.40
#